data_AF-A0A539CT77-F1
#
_entry.id   AF-A0A539CT77-F1
#
_cell.length_a   1.000
_cell.length_b   1.000
_cell.length_c   1.000
_cell.angle_alpha   90.00
_cell.angle_beta   90.00
_cell.angle_gamma   90.00
#
_symmetry.space_group_name_H-M   'P 1'
#
loop_
_entity.id
_entity.type
_entity.pdbx_description
1 polymer ?
#
loop_
_entity_poly.entity_id
_entity_poly.type
_entity_poly.pdbx_seq_one_letter_code
_entity_poly.pdbx_strand_id
1 'polypeptide(L)'
;MLLWHWPFLAFARNWYGADLTFVQVTAVNGLALFASVLSWRYVEQPLLDHTVNSLPFLKLGTAAMITGCGLAAVIFVGQGLPGRFPSRALQLFAASNDFNPERHKCHSDDGNKISYKENCTFREWRRTRRFGAIVMVLNWPPLLGRFEGEGRSVMEITSSACPPTLDYISDIRKSFRYHNDERK
;
A
#
# COMPACT_ATOMS: atom_id res chain seq x y z
N MET A 1 2.76 -16.99 -28.27
CA MET A 1 3.46 -15.69 -28.44
C MET A 1 2.72 -14.52 -27.76
N LEU A 2 2.41 -14.63 -26.45
CA LEU A 2 1.84 -13.51 -25.66
C LEU A 2 2.29 -13.55 -24.17
N LEU A 3 3.02 -14.57 -23.70
CA LEU A 3 3.39 -14.63 -22.28
C LEU A 3 4.48 -13.63 -21.88
N TRP A 4 5.43 -13.38 -22.79
CA TRP A 4 6.65 -12.67 -22.43
C TRP A 4 6.60 -11.16 -22.68
N HIS A 5 5.67 -10.63 -23.47
CA HIS A 5 5.66 -9.18 -23.72
C HIS A 5 5.34 -8.35 -22.46
N TRP A 6 4.47 -8.85 -21.58
CA TRP A 6 4.00 -8.14 -20.39
C TRP A 6 5.08 -7.88 -19.33
N PRO A 7 5.88 -8.88 -18.87
CA PRO A 7 6.95 -8.64 -17.90
C PRO A 7 8.01 -7.68 -18.42
N PHE A 8 8.43 -7.81 -19.68
CA PHE A 8 9.43 -6.92 -20.25
C PHE A 8 8.92 -5.47 -20.35
N LEU A 9 7.64 -5.28 -20.71
CA LEU A 9 7.02 -3.96 -20.73
C LEU A 9 6.87 -3.37 -19.32
N ALA A 10 6.49 -4.19 -18.34
CA ALA A 10 6.38 -3.79 -16.95
C ALA A 10 7.74 -3.35 -16.37
N PHE A 11 8.81 -4.10 -16.64
CA PHE A 11 10.18 -3.72 -16.25
C PHE A 11 10.65 -2.44 -16.94
N ALA A 12 10.38 -2.30 -18.25
CA ALA A 12 10.75 -1.10 -18.99
C ALA A 12 10.03 0.14 -18.45
N ARG A 13 8.74 0.04 -18.11
CA ARG A 13 7.98 1.11 -17.47
C ARG A 13 8.49 1.45 -16.07
N ASN A 14 8.88 0.44 -15.30
CA ASN A 14 9.44 0.66 -13.97
C ASN A 14 10.79 1.40 -14.02
N TRP A 15 11.61 1.16 -15.05
CA TRP A 15 12.93 1.77 -15.17
C TRP A 15 12.92 3.15 -15.86
N TYR A 16 12.15 3.29 -16.94
CA TYR A 16 12.15 4.49 -17.79
C TYR A 16 10.94 5.41 -17.53
N GLY A 17 9.98 5.00 -16.70
CA GLY A 17 8.75 5.76 -16.44
C GLY A 17 7.58 5.36 -17.34
N ALA A 18 6.45 6.06 -17.20
CA ALA A 18 5.19 5.71 -17.87
C ALA A 18 5.23 5.89 -19.40
N ASP A 19 6.00 6.87 -19.88
CA ASP A 19 6.09 7.21 -21.31
C ASP A 19 7.29 6.52 -21.97
N LEU A 20 7.03 5.37 -22.60
CA LEU A 20 8.03 4.71 -23.43
C LEU A 20 8.02 5.32 -24.82
N THR A 21 9.20 5.65 -25.33
CA THR A 21 9.39 6.05 -26.72
C THR A 21 9.11 4.86 -27.66
N PHE A 22 8.72 5.15 -28.91
CA PHE A 22 8.45 4.13 -29.93
C PHE A 22 9.62 3.15 -30.13
N VAL A 23 10.86 3.64 -30.02
CA VAL A 23 12.08 2.82 -30.13
C VAL A 23 12.22 1.85 -28.95
N GLN A 24 11.88 2.27 -27.74
CA GLN A 24 11.93 1.40 -26.56
C GLN A 24 10.86 0.30 -26.63
N VAL A 25 9.63 0.64 -27.04
CA VAL A 25 8.56 -0.34 -27.19
C VAL A 25 8.93 -1.42 -28.21
N THR A 26 9.47 -1.02 -29.37
CA THR A 26 9.88 -1.96 -30.42
C THR A 26 11.06 -2.84 -30.00
N ALA A 27 12.06 -2.28 -29.32
CA ALA A 27 13.18 -3.06 -28.77
C ALA A 27 12.72 -4.09 -27.72
N VAL A 28 11.84 -3.69 -26.80
CA VAL A 28 11.28 -4.55 -25.75
C VAL A 28 10.45 -5.70 -26.36
N ASN A 29 9.65 -5.42 -27.38
CA ASN A 29 8.88 -6.46 -28.08
C ASN A 29 9.80 -7.42 -28.87
N GLY A 30 10.85 -6.90 -29.52
CA GLY A 30 11.86 -7.73 -30.18
C GLY A 30 12.55 -8.70 -29.21
N LEU A 31 12.90 -8.20 -28.01
CA LEU A 31 13.50 -9.02 -26.96
C LEU A 31 12.53 -10.08 -26.43
N ALA A 32 11.25 -9.73 -26.26
CA ALA A 32 10.22 -10.67 -25.84
C ALA A 32 9.98 -11.78 -26.88
N LEU A 33 10.03 -11.46 -28.18
CA LEU A 33 9.94 -12.45 -29.26
C LEU A 33 11.16 -13.37 -29.27
N PHE A 34 12.36 -12.80 -29.14
CA PHE A 34 13.59 -13.58 -29.05
C PHE A 34 13.57 -14.55 -27.86
N ALA A 35 13.16 -14.08 -26.69
CA ALA A 35 12.97 -14.91 -25.50
C ALA A 35 11.89 -15.99 -25.72
N SER A 36 10.81 -15.68 -26.43
CA SER A 36 9.77 -16.65 -26.77
C SER A 36 10.30 -17.76 -27.69
N VAL A 37 11.15 -17.45 -28.67
CA VAL A 37 11.74 -18.44 -29.58
C VAL A 37 12.75 -19.33 -28.84
N LEU A 38 13.56 -18.74 -27.95
CA LEU A 38 14.45 -19.48 -27.07
C LEU A 38 13.69 -20.42 -26.14
N SER A 39 12.62 -19.93 -25.49
CA SER A 39 11.74 -20.75 -24.66
C SER A 39 11.16 -21.91 -25.46
N TRP A 40 10.66 -21.64 -26.67
CA TRP A 40 10.11 -22.69 -27.52
C TRP A 40 11.15 -23.76 -27.88
N ARG A 41 12.36 -23.36 -28.29
CA ARG A 41 13.40 -24.30 -28.73
C ARG A 41 14.04 -25.10 -27.60
N TYR A 42 14.26 -24.48 -26.43
CA TYR A 42 15.03 -25.09 -25.34
C TYR A 42 14.18 -25.63 -24.19
N VAL A 43 12.94 -25.16 -24.05
CA VAL A 43 12.04 -25.58 -22.96
C VAL A 43 10.87 -26.37 -23.54
N GLU A 44 10.12 -25.80 -24.47
CA GLU A 44 8.86 -26.42 -24.94
C GLU A 44 9.10 -27.61 -25.89
N GLN A 45 9.99 -27.49 -26.88
CA GLN A 45 10.33 -28.59 -27.79
C GLN A 45 10.80 -29.87 -27.07
N PRO A 46 11.77 -29.84 -26.13
CA PRO A 46 12.22 -31.05 -25.45
C PRO A 46 11.21 -31.60 -24.44
N LEU A 47 10.26 -30.78 -23.95
CA LEU A 47 9.20 -31.24 -23.05
C LEU A 47 8.02 -31.87 -23.81
N LEU A 48 7.77 -31.46 -25.06
CA LEU A 48 6.73 -32.04 -25.92
C LEU A 48 7.16 -33.37 -26.56
N ASP A 49 8.46 -33.62 -26.65
CA ASP A 49 8.98 -34.89 -27.16
C ASP A 49 8.85 -35.98 -26.07
N HIS A 50 7.95 -36.95 -26.29
CA HIS A 50 7.61 -38.02 -25.32
C HIS A 50 8.75 -39.02 -25.04
N THR A 51 9.92 -38.80 -25.65
CA THR A 51 11.09 -39.69 -25.60
C THR A 51 12.06 -39.34 -24.49
N VAL A 52 11.88 -38.21 -23.78
CA VAL A 52 12.83 -37.72 -22.79
C VAL A 52 12.44 -38.18 -21.37
N ASN A 53 13.39 -38.76 -20.64
CA ASN A 53 13.21 -39.14 -19.23
C ASN A 53 12.75 -37.93 -18.40
N SER A 54 11.56 -38.00 -17.80
CA SER A 54 10.92 -36.91 -17.05
C SER A 54 11.48 -36.69 -15.65
N LEU A 55 12.20 -37.68 -15.10
CA LEU A 55 12.82 -37.64 -13.78
C LEU A 55 13.81 -36.46 -13.56
N PRO A 56 14.79 -36.18 -14.44
CA PRO A 56 15.67 -35.01 -14.29
C PRO A 56 14.90 -33.68 -14.31
N PHE A 57 13.86 -33.55 -15.14
CA PHE A 57 13.03 -32.34 -15.18
C PHE A 57 12.20 -32.18 -13.91
N LEU A 58 11.65 -33.26 -13.37
CA LEU A 58 10.93 -33.24 -12.10
C LEU A 58 11.87 -32.85 -10.95
N LYS A 59 13.10 -33.38 -10.91
CA LYS A 59 14.13 -32.99 -9.93
C LYS A 59 14.51 -31.51 -10.05
N LEU A 60 14.64 -31.00 -11.28
CA LEU A 60 14.94 -29.60 -11.51
C LEU A 60 13.77 -28.69 -11.06
N GLY A 61 12.54 -29.08 -11.38
CA GLY A 61 11.33 -28.36 -10.97
C GLY A 61 11.15 -28.34 -9.45
N THR A 62 11.35 -29.47 -8.78
CA THR A 62 11.28 -29.54 -7.32
C THR A 62 12.40 -28.74 -6.66
N ALA A 63 13.63 -28.81 -7.18
CA ALA A 63 14.74 -27.99 -6.70
C ALA A 63 14.44 -26.49 -6.86
N ALA A 64 13.87 -26.07 -7.99
CA ALA A 64 13.48 -24.69 -8.23
C ALA A 64 12.38 -24.23 -7.24
N MET A 65 11.36 -25.06 -7.00
CA MET A 65 10.32 -24.77 -6.02
C MET A 65 10.88 -24.66 -4.60
N ILE A 66 11.72 -25.60 -4.16
CA ILE A 66 12.34 -25.57 -2.83
C ILE A 66 13.20 -24.30 -2.68
N THR A 67 13.97 -23.95 -3.71
CA THR A 67 14.81 -22.74 -3.69
C THR A 67 13.95 -21.48 -3.61
N GLY A 68 12.87 -21.38 -4.39
CA GLY A 68 11.94 -20.26 -4.36
C GLY A 68 11.26 -20.11 -2.99
N CYS A 69 10.75 -21.21 -2.44
CA CYS A 69 10.16 -21.23 -1.10
C CYS A 69 11.18 -20.86 -0.01
N GLY A 70 12.41 -21.37 -0.12
CA GLY A 70 13.50 -21.04 0.81
C GLY A 70 13.84 -19.56 0.78
N LEU A 71 13.96 -18.96 -0.41
CA LEU A 71 14.21 -17.53 -0.56
C LEU A 71 13.05 -16.69 0.00
N ALA A 72 11.80 -17.08 -0.30
CA ALA A 72 10.62 -16.41 0.23
C ALA A 72 10.57 -16.48 1.77
N ALA A 73 10.91 -17.64 2.36
CA ALA A 73 10.97 -17.81 3.80
C ALA A 73 12.06 -16.93 4.44
N VAL A 74 13.24 -16.85 3.84
CA VAL A 74 14.33 -15.96 4.30
C VAL A 74 13.87 -14.50 4.27
N ILE A 75 13.23 -14.04 3.20
CA ILE A 75 12.71 -12.68 3.09
C ILE A 75 11.62 -12.42 4.13
N PHE A 76 10.73 -13.39 4.35
CA PHE A 76 9.64 -13.26 5.31
C PHE A 76 10.17 -13.13 6.75
N VAL A 77 11.10 -14.00 7.14
CA VAL A 77 11.74 -13.98 8.47
C VAL A 77 12.58 -12.70 8.65
N GLY A 78 13.23 -12.22 7.59
CA GLY A 78 13.96 -10.95 7.58
C GLY A 78 13.08 -9.69 7.64
N GLN A 79 11.74 -9.84 7.76
CA GLN A 79 10.77 -8.75 7.66
C GLN A 79 10.94 -7.92 6.38
N GLY A 80 11.32 -8.60 5.29
CA GLY A 80 11.61 -8.00 3.99
C GLY A 80 13.11 -7.81 3.75
N LEU A 81 13.42 -6.89 2.83
CA LEU A 81 14.78 -6.52 2.42
C LEU A 81 14.96 -5.00 2.60
N PRO A 82 15.18 -4.52 3.83
CA PRO A 82 15.22 -3.09 4.12
C PRO A 82 16.34 -2.38 3.33
N GLY A 83 17.45 -3.07 3.07
CA GLY A 83 18.56 -2.56 2.27
C GLY A 83 18.23 -2.25 0.80
N ARG A 84 17.05 -2.66 0.28
CA ARG A 84 16.63 -2.26 -1.08
C ARG A 84 16.14 -0.82 -1.15
N PHE A 85 15.87 -0.18 -0.01
CA PHE A 85 15.29 1.15 0.05
C PHE A 85 16.32 2.17 0.55
N PRO A 86 16.29 3.40 0.00
CA PRO A 86 17.10 4.49 0.55
C PRO A 86 16.68 4.79 1.98
N SER A 87 17.61 5.28 2.80
CA SER A 87 17.41 5.56 4.23
C SER A 87 16.17 6.42 4.52
N ARG A 88 15.88 7.40 3.66
CA ARG A 88 14.67 8.24 3.75
C ARG A 88 13.37 7.46 3.60
N ALA A 89 13.31 6.49 2.70
CA ALA A 89 12.13 5.65 2.52
C ALA A 89 11.91 4.74 3.73
N LEU A 90 12.99 4.21 4.31
CA LEU A 90 12.91 3.41 5.55
C LEU A 90 12.36 4.22 6.73
N GLN A 91 12.74 5.50 6.86
CA GLN A 91 12.17 6.38 7.89
C GLN A 91 10.67 6.63 7.68
N LEU A 92 10.23 6.81 6.44
CA LEU A 92 8.81 6.95 6.12
C LEU A 92 8.02 5.66 6.40
N PHE A 93 8.60 4.49 6.11
CA PHE A 93 7.99 3.21 6.45
C PHE A 93 7.93 2.98 7.96
N ALA A 94 8.92 3.44 8.73
CA ALA A 94 8.84 3.38 10.19
C ALA A 94 7.65 4.18 10.75
N ALA A 95 7.28 5.29 10.09
CA ALA A 95 6.11 6.07 10.45
C ALA A 95 4.77 5.42 10.05
N SER A 96 4.76 4.30 9.30
CA SER A 96 3.51 3.66 8.89
C SER A 96 2.67 3.11 10.05
N ASN A 97 3.32 2.86 11.19
CA ASN A 97 2.68 2.39 12.42
C ASN A 97 2.56 3.49 13.48
N ASP A 98 2.89 4.74 13.13
CA ASP A 98 2.76 5.89 14.03
C ASP A 98 1.32 6.40 14.03
N PHE A 99 0.44 5.63 14.69
CA PHE A 99 -0.95 5.99 14.92
C PHE A 99 -1.14 6.38 16.39
N ASN A 100 -2.09 7.28 16.64
CA ASN A 100 -2.55 7.58 17.99
C ASN A 100 -2.98 6.29 18.74
N PRO A 101 -2.40 5.96 19.90
CA PRO A 101 -2.82 4.81 20.70
C PRO A 101 -4.31 4.86 21.11
N GLU A 102 -4.83 6.08 21.30
CA GLU A 102 -6.23 6.33 21.63
C GLU A 102 -7.14 6.39 20.39
N ARG A 103 -6.63 6.04 19.20
CA ARG A 103 -7.41 6.01 17.96
C ARG A 103 -8.72 5.26 18.12
N HIS A 104 -8.73 4.14 18.85
CA HIS A 104 -9.96 3.36 19.07
C HIS A 104 -11.07 4.14 19.80
N LYS A 105 -10.74 5.16 20.61
CA LYS A 105 -11.69 6.04 21.30
C LYS A 105 -11.97 7.34 20.54
N CYS A 106 -11.02 7.79 19.72
CA CYS A 106 -11.08 9.11 19.07
C CYS A 106 -11.46 9.05 17.58
N HIS A 107 -11.50 7.85 16.99
CA HIS A 107 -11.74 7.64 15.57
C HIS A 107 -13.05 6.91 15.33
N SER A 108 -13.95 7.51 14.54
CA SER A 108 -15.25 6.92 14.23
C SER A 108 -15.15 5.86 13.13
N ASP A 109 -15.79 4.71 13.35
CA ASP A 109 -15.99 3.66 12.35
C ASP A 109 -17.41 3.07 12.37
N ASP A 110 -17.65 1.99 11.62
CA ASP A 110 -18.99 1.38 11.54
C ASP A 110 -19.45 0.73 12.85
N GLY A 111 -18.51 0.28 13.69
CA GLY A 111 -18.79 -0.35 14.99
C GLY A 111 -18.77 0.65 16.16
N ASN A 112 -17.96 1.70 16.08
CA ASN A 112 -17.83 2.73 17.10
C ASN A 112 -18.08 4.12 16.50
N LYS A 113 -19.33 4.57 16.62
CA LYS A 113 -19.76 5.91 16.18
C LYS A 113 -19.60 6.87 17.36
N ILE A 114 -18.73 7.85 17.22
CA ILE A 114 -18.45 8.82 18.28
C ILE A 114 -19.22 10.10 17.97
N SER A 115 -20.00 10.59 18.94
CA SER A 115 -20.68 11.88 18.82
C SER A 115 -19.66 13.03 18.91
N TYR A 116 -19.94 14.15 18.24
CA TYR A 116 -19.13 15.36 18.31
C TYR A 116 -18.94 15.91 19.73
N LYS A 117 -19.85 15.61 20.66
CA LYS A 117 -19.71 15.98 22.08
C LYS A 117 -18.75 15.07 22.84
N GLU A 118 -18.55 13.85 22.35
CA GLU A 118 -17.74 12.79 22.94
C GLU A 118 -16.38 12.66 22.24
N ASN A 119 -16.15 13.46 21.19
CA ASN A 119 -14.88 13.50 20.50
C ASN A 119 -13.74 13.88 21.44
N CYS A 120 -12.58 13.26 21.19
CA CYS A 120 -11.38 13.55 21.95
C CYS A 120 -10.96 15.00 21.79
N THR A 121 -10.82 15.67 22.93
CA THR A 121 -10.30 17.03 23.01
C THR A 121 -8.96 17.02 23.71
N PHE A 122 -7.95 17.58 23.04
CA PHE A 122 -6.63 17.79 23.62
C PHE A 122 -6.62 19.17 24.28
N ARG A 123 -6.37 19.18 25.60
CA ARG A 123 -6.59 20.31 26.53
C ARG A 123 -8.08 20.65 26.71
N GLU A 124 -8.44 21.29 27.83
CA GLU A 124 -9.85 21.63 28.12
C GLU A 124 -10.49 22.37 26.91
N TRP A 125 -11.44 21.70 26.25
CA TRP A 125 -12.28 22.30 25.24
C TRP A 125 -13.25 23.27 25.90
N ARG A 126 -12.76 24.46 26.22
CA ARG A 126 -13.62 25.59 26.54
C ARG A 126 -14.12 26.19 25.23
N ARG A 127 -15.44 26.36 25.12
CA ARG A 127 -16.15 27.17 24.11
C ARG A 127 -15.75 28.67 24.14
N THR A 128 -14.51 29.00 24.48
CA THR A 128 -13.97 30.34 24.34
C THR A 128 -13.69 30.59 22.86
N ARG A 129 -14.20 31.72 22.34
CA ARG A 129 -14.20 32.16 20.92
C ARG A 129 -12.82 32.32 20.26
N ARG A 130 -11.76 31.79 20.84
CA ARG A 130 -10.39 31.95 20.36
C ARG A 130 -9.75 30.58 20.17
N PHE A 131 -9.92 30.06 18.95
CA PHE A 131 -9.13 29.00 18.32
C PHE A 131 -9.33 27.57 18.84
N GLY A 132 -10.27 26.85 18.21
CA GLY A 132 -10.28 25.38 18.17
C GLY A 132 -9.87 24.92 16.77
N ALA A 133 -8.76 24.18 16.65
CA ALA A 133 -8.41 23.53 15.38
C ALA A 133 -9.16 22.19 15.28
N ILE A 134 -9.74 21.91 14.11
CA ILE A 134 -10.33 20.60 13.79
C ILE A 134 -9.32 19.90 12.90
N VAL A 135 -8.79 18.77 13.36
CA VAL A 135 -7.83 17.96 12.59
C VAL A 135 -8.60 16.81 11.96
N MET A 136 -8.65 16.81 10.64
CA MET A 136 -9.38 15.82 9.83
C MET A 136 -8.46 14.81 9.13
N VAL A 137 -7.15 15.08 9.11
CA VAL A 137 -6.21 14.29 8.32
C VAL A 137 -5.20 13.63 9.23
N LEU A 138 -5.37 12.32 9.38
CA LEU A 138 -4.47 11.33 9.95
C LEU A 138 -4.08 11.58 11.41
N ASN A 139 -4.28 10.53 12.20
CA ASN A 139 -3.92 10.40 13.61
C ASN A 139 -2.41 10.59 13.81
N TRP A 140 -1.90 11.82 13.73
CA TRP A 140 -0.48 12.15 13.83
C TRP A 140 -0.20 12.82 15.18
N PRO A 141 0.28 12.05 16.19
CA PRO A 141 0.55 12.58 17.53
C PRO A 141 1.47 13.82 17.56
N PRO A 142 2.50 13.94 16.69
CA PRO A 142 3.37 15.13 16.73
C PRO A 142 2.67 16.45 16.38
N LEU A 143 1.61 16.42 15.56
CA LEU A 143 0.88 17.63 15.17
C LEU A 143 0.01 18.12 16.35
N LEU A 144 -0.57 17.17 17.08
CA LEU A 144 -1.35 17.44 18.30
C LEU A 144 -0.47 18.07 19.38
N GLY A 145 0.72 17.53 19.62
CA GLY A 145 1.67 18.09 20.59
C GLY A 145 2.12 19.51 20.25
N ARG A 146 2.22 19.86 18.96
CA ARG A 146 2.53 21.23 18.54
C ARG A 146 1.43 22.23 18.90
N PHE A 147 0.17 21.90 18.65
CA PHE A 147 -0.95 22.79 18.98
C PHE A 147 -1.13 22.94 20.49
N GLU A 148 -0.85 21.89 21.26
CA GLU A 148 -0.82 21.94 22.71
C GLU A 148 0.26 22.90 23.21
N GLY A 149 1.47 22.84 22.64
CA GLY A 149 2.57 23.77 22.94
C GLY A 149 2.25 25.23 22.61
N GLU A 150 1.40 25.48 21.61
CA GLU A 150 0.92 26.83 21.23
C GLU A 150 -0.26 27.33 22.10
N GLY A 151 -0.68 26.54 23.09
CA GLY A 151 -1.77 26.91 24.00
C GLY A 151 -3.15 26.91 23.35
N ARG A 152 -3.34 26.18 22.25
CA ARG A 152 -4.64 26.04 21.55
C ARG A 152 -5.37 24.78 22.01
N SER A 153 -6.70 24.80 21.98
CA SER A 153 -7.49 23.58 22.15
C SER A 153 -7.71 22.92 20.78
N VAL A 154 -7.67 21.59 20.74
CA VAL A 154 -7.85 20.82 19.52
C VAL A 154 -8.89 19.74 19.75
N MET A 155 -9.83 19.61 18.83
CA MET A 155 -10.79 18.51 18.80
C MET A 155 -10.47 17.63 17.60
N GLU A 156 -10.29 16.34 17.85
CA GLU A 156 -10.14 15.36 16.78
C GLU A 156 -11.51 14.93 16.27
N ILE A 157 -11.74 15.06 14.97
CA ILE A 157 -12.94 14.58 14.29
C ILE A 157 -12.47 13.77 13.08
N THR A 158 -12.27 12.47 13.28
CA THR A 158 -11.70 11.60 12.23
C THR A 158 -12.55 10.35 11.98
N SER A 159 -12.67 9.97 10.71
CA SER A 159 -13.24 8.70 10.27
C SER A 159 -12.52 8.17 9.02
N SER A 160 -12.32 6.86 8.93
CA SER A 160 -11.51 6.23 7.87
C SER A 160 -12.23 6.29 6.54
N ALA A 161 -11.60 6.86 5.53
CA ALA A 161 -12.17 7.02 4.18
C ALA A 161 -13.46 7.86 4.12
N CYS A 162 -13.70 8.73 5.12
CA CYS A 162 -14.80 9.68 5.14
C CYS A 162 -14.32 11.05 4.63
N PRO A 163 -14.57 11.43 3.38
CA PRO A 163 -14.37 12.82 2.99
C PRO A 163 -15.36 13.72 3.75
N PRO A 164 -14.98 14.97 4.07
CA PRO A 164 -15.80 15.93 4.81
C PRO A 164 -16.87 16.58 3.93
N THR A 165 -17.80 15.79 3.44
CA THR A 165 -18.80 16.22 2.46
C THR A 165 -20.19 15.77 2.91
N LEU A 166 -21.13 16.72 2.95
CA LEU A 166 -22.49 16.50 3.48
C LEU A 166 -23.34 15.56 2.61
N ASP A 167 -23.06 15.48 1.30
CA ASP A 167 -23.89 14.72 0.35
C ASP A 167 -23.20 13.44 -0.18
N TYR A 168 -22.12 12.99 0.46
CA TYR A 168 -21.43 11.76 0.05
C TYR A 168 -21.91 10.56 0.85
N ILE A 169 -22.42 9.58 0.12
CA ILE A 169 -22.82 8.27 0.65
C ILE A 169 -21.84 7.25 0.09
N SER A 170 -21.25 6.41 0.95
CA SER A 170 -20.49 5.26 0.47
C SER A 170 -21.31 3.99 0.61
N ASP A 171 -21.18 3.11 -0.37
CA ASP A 171 -21.80 1.78 -0.34
C ASP A 171 -21.12 0.84 0.66
N ILE A 172 -19.87 1.15 1.04
CA ILE A 172 -19.01 0.29 1.87
C ILE A 172 -19.20 0.58 3.36
N ARG A 173 -19.29 1.85 3.75
CA ARG A 173 -19.48 2.30 5.14
C ARG A 173 -20.75 3.13 5.28
N LYS A 174 -21.64 2.64 6.15
CA LYS A 174 -22.92 3.28 6.46
C LYS A 174 -22.80 4.36 7.54
N SER A 175 -21.72 4.34 8.32
CA SER A 175 -21.45 5.33 9.38
C SER A 175 -21.04 6.71 8.86
N PHE A 176 -20.65 6.86 7.59
CA PHE A 176 -20.19 8.15 7.06
C PHE A 176 -21.23 9.24 7.11
N ARG A 177 -22.46 8.92 6.70
CA ARG A 177 -23.55 9.90 6.74
C ARG A 177 -23.81 10.37 8.17
N TYR A 178 -23.75 9.45 9.15
CA TYR A 178 -23.85 9.82 10.56
C TYR A 178 -22.71 10.76 11.00
N HIS A 179 -21.47 10.47 10.61
CA HIS A 179 -20.29 11.27 10.98
C HIS A 179 -20.30 12.68 10.38
N ASN A 180 -20.82 12.86 9.15
CA ASN A 180 -20.86 14.16 8.47
C ASN A 180 -22.16 14.95 8.75
N ASP A 181 -23.29 14.28 8.94
CA ASP A 181 -24.60 14.93 9.19
C ASP A 181 -24.78 15.30 10.67
N GLU A 182 -23.87 14.87 11.55
CA GLU A 182 -23.88 15.26 12.96
C GLU A 182 -23.63 16.76 13.09
N ARG A 183 -24.63 17.48 13.60
CA ARG A 183 -24.55 18.94 13.77
C ARG A 183 -23.88 19.30 15.10
N LYS A 184 -22.91 20.23 15.02
CA LYS A 184 -22.19 20.84 16.16
C LYS A 184 -23.07 21.72 17.04
#